data_AF-C6CG81-F1
#
_entry.id   AF-C6CG81-F1
#
_cell.length_a   1.000
_cell.length_b   1.000
_cell.length_c   1.000
_cell.angle_alpha   90.00
_cell.angle_beta   90.00
_cell.angle_gamma   90.00
#
_symmetry.space_group_name_H-M   'P 1'
#
loop_
_entity.id
_entity.type
_entity.pdbx_description
1 polymer ?
#
loop_
_entity_poly.entity_id
_entity_poly.type
_entity_poly.pdbx_seq_one_letter_code
_entity_poly.pdbx_strand_id
1 'polypeptide(L)'
;MTSIQRAPAYQRISGADWRHIFVAGDIHGCYRQLTAKLDQVGFDIHRDLLVSVGDVIDRGPHNLACLDLLQQPWFRAVRGNHEQMALDALADAGRIPLWRANGGDWFFRLAEAQQRLARQLLAQAAQLPYVLEIETAGQRRVVAHADYPADCYQYDQPLPWAQVLWNRRRISRAMAGLGGPIMGADDFLFGHTPLRQPLTCWNMHYIDTGAVFGGELTLYCIQDSGKRGEINKRE
;
A
#
# COMPACT_ATOMS: atom_id res chain seq x y z
N MET A 1 -3.22 -30.91 12.41
CA MET A 1 -2.32 -30.06 11.61
C MET A 1 -3.19 -29.34 10.58
N THR A 2 -3.75 -28.19 10.95
CA THR A 2 -4.43 -27.31 9.99
C THR A 2 -3.36 -26.72 9.08
N SER A 3 -3.39 -27.06 7.79
CA SER A 3 -2.53 -26.38 6.82
C SER A 3 -2.87 -24.89 6.89
N ILE A 4 -1.89 -24.06 7.20
CA ILE A 4 -2.05 -22.61 7.07
C ILE A 4 -2.15 -22.38 5.57
N GLN A 5 -3.36 -22.16 5.07
CA GLN A 5 -3.59 -21.80 3.68
C GLN A 5 -2.81 -20.52 3.43
N ARG A 6 -1.76 -20.61 2.60
CA ARG A 6 -0.90 -19.49 2.26
C ARG A 6 -1.76 -18.47 1.51
N ALA A 7 -1.83 -17.22 1.99
CA ALA A 7 -2.57 -16.18 1.29
C ALA A 7 -2.16 -16.11 -0.19
N PRO A 8 -3.13 -15.86 -1.09
CA PRO A 8 -2.83 -15.78 -2.50
C PRO A 8 -1.90 -14.58 -2.76
N ALA A 9 -0.95 -14.76 -3.68
CA ALA A 9 0.00 -13.70 -4.02
C ALA A 9 -0.70 -12.53 -4.73
N TYR A 10 -1.82 -12.79 -5.39
CA TYR A 10 -2.69 -11.81 -6.03
C TYR A 10 -4.07 -11.80 -5.37
N GLN A 11 -4.73 -10.64 -5.43
CA GLN A 11 -6.14 -10.52 -5.09
C GLN A 11 -6.82 -9.55 -6.07
N ARG A 12 -8.06 -9.87 -6.45
CA ARG A 12 -8.93 -8.99 -7.25
C ARG A 12 -9.84 -8.15 -6.38
N ILE A 13 -10.10 -6.94 -6.82
CA ILE A 13 -11.11 -6.04 -6.28
C ILE A 13 -11.97 -5.53 -7.44
N SER A 14 -13.28 -5.70 -7.31
CA SER A 14 -14.26 -5.06 -8.20
C SER A 14 -14.51 -3.64 -7.73
N GLY A 15 -14.26 -2.65 -8.58
CA GLY A 15 -14.55 -1.26 -8.26
C GLY A 15 -16.04 -0.92 -8.27
N ALA A 16 -16.89 -1.79 -8.84
CA ALA A 16 -18.34 -1.62 -8.82
C ALA A 16 -18.94 -1.67 -7.41
N ASP A 17 -18.23 -2.25 -6.45
CA ASP A 17 -18.65 -2.35 -5.05
C ASP A 17 -18.44 -1.04 -4.26
N TRP A 18 -17.77 -0.05 -4.86
CA TRP A 18 -17.31 1.15 -4.18
C TRP A 18 -17.76 2.41 -4.92
N ARG A 19 -17.96 3.49 -4.17
CA ARG A 19 -18.26 4.82 -4.72
C ARG A 19 -16.97 5.47 -5.20
N HIS A 20 -16.03 5.73 -4.29
CA HIS A 20 -14.69 6.22 -4.63
C HIS A 20 -13.62 5.21 -4.27
N ILE A 21 -12.52 5.20 -5.03
CA ILE A 21 -11.35 4.37 -4.72
C ILE A 21 -10.11 5.24 -4.77
N PHE A 22 -9.38 5.29 -3.65
CA PHE A 22 -8.12 6.00 -3.52
C PHE A 22 -7.00 5.00 -3.25
N VAL A 23 -5.81 5.31 -3.76
CA VAL A 23 -4.56 4.58 -3.47
C VAL A 23 -3.64 5.48 -2.66
N ALA A 24 -3.27 5.05 -1.45
CA ALA A 24 -2.33 5.74 -0.58
C ALA A 24 -0.90 5.24 -0.82
N GLY A 25 0.06 6.18 -0.83
CA GLY A 25 1.49 5.87 -0.72
C GLY A 25 1.88 5.31 0.65
N ASP A 26 3.18 5.14 0.88
CA ASP A 26 3.74 4.57 2.11
C ASP A 26 3.29 5.38 3.35
N ILE A 27 2.63 4.70 4.29
CA ILE A 27 1.99 5.35 5.44
C ILE A 27 2.98 5.47 6.59
N HIS A 28 3.81 4.45 6.84
CA HIS A 28 4.87 4.43 7.85
C HIS A 28 4.45 5.01 9.20
N GLY A 29 3.33 4.54 9.78
CA GLY A 29 2.86 5.02 11.07
C GLY A 29 2.35 6.48 11.09
N CYS A 30 2.20 7.15 9.94
CA CYS A 30 1.65 8.52 9.83
C CYS A 30 0.11 8.54 9.84
N TYR A 31 -0.52 7.83 10.78
CA TYR A 31 -1.97 7.71 10.90
C TYR A 31 -2.71 9.05 10.87
N ARG A 32 -2.19 10.08 11.57
CA ARG A 32 -2.82 11.41 11.62
C ARG A 32 -2.80 12.12 10.27
N GLN A 33 -1.75 11.95 9.47
CA GLN A 33 -1.70 12.52 8.12
C GLN A 33 -2.69 11.80 7.21
N LEU A 34 -2.78 10.46 7.33
CA LEU A 34 -3.77 9.66 6.62
C LEU A 34 -5.19 10.14 6.89
N THR A 35 -5.59 10.22 8.16
CA THR A 35 -6.94 10.67 8.53
C THR A 35 -7.23 12.08 8.03
N ALA A 36 -6.27 13.01 8.17
CA ALA A 36 -6.44 14.37 7.67
C ALA A 36 -6.63 14.43 6.14
N LYS A 37 -5.92 13.58 5.38
CA LYS A 37 -6.09 13.49 3.93
C LYS A 37 -7.43 12.86 3.54
N LEU A 38 -7.87 11.84 4.26
CA LEU A 38 -9.19 11.24 4.05
C LEU A 38 -10.32 12.24 4.31
N ASP A 39 -10.22 13.02 5.40
CA ASP A 39 -11.16 14.11 5.70
C ASP A 39 -11.16 15.18 4.60
N GLN A 40 -9.98 15.58 4.10
CA GLN A 40 -9.83 16.58 3.05
C GLN A 40 -10.55 16.17 1.75
N VAL A 41 -10.53 14.88 1.40
CA VAL A 41 -11.21 14.36 0.20
C VAL A 41 -12.65 13.95 0.44
N GLY A 42 -13.16 14.09 1.68
CA GLY A 42 -14.52 13.69 2.05
C GLY A 42 -14.74 12.17 1.96
N PHE A 43 -13.73 11.39 2.33
CA PHE A 43 -13.77 9.92 2.30
C PHE A 43 -14.86 9.38 3.21
N ASP A 44 -15.66 8.45 2.70
CA ASP A 44 -16.73 7.78 3.43
C ASP A 44 -16.39 6.30 3.64
N ILE A 45 -16.11 5.94 4.89
CA ILE A 45 -15.73 4.58 5.30
C ILE A 45 -16.80 3.50 5.01
N HIS A 46 -18.03 3.89 4.66
CA HIS A 46 -19.11 2.94 4.33
C HIS A 46 -19.33 2.78 2.83
N ARG A 47 -18.72 3.64 2.00
CA ARG A 47 -18.94 3.67 0.54
C ARG A 47 -17.67 3.68 -0.26
N ASP A 48 -16.56 4.11 0.31
CA ASP A 48 -15.29 4.30 -0.40
C ASP A 48 -14.26 3.24 0.02
N LEU A 49 -13.31 3.00 -0.87
CA LEU A 49 -12.19 2.10 -0.66
C LEU A 49 -10.89 2.87 -0.61
N LEU A 50 -10.08 2.55 0.38
CA LEU A 50 -8.69 2.96 0.46
C LEU A 50 -7.78 1.75 0.23
N VAL A 51 -6.93 1.84 -0.78
CA VAL A 51 -5.90 0.82 -1.07
C VAL A 51 -4.54 1.40 -0.70
N SER A 52 -3.74 0.68 0.08
CA SER A 52 -2.36 1.06 0.40
C SER A 52 -1.36 0.27 -0.46
N VAL A 53 -0.30 0.96 -0.89
CA VAL A 53 0.88 0.33 -1.54
C VAL A 53 1.76 -0.45 -0.55
N GLY A 54 1.33 -0.66 0.70
CA GLY A 54 2.13 -1.31 1.74
C GLY A 54 2.92 -0.31 2.58
N ASP A 55 3.85 -0.81 3.38
CA ASP A 55 4.65 -0.03 4.32
C ASP A 55 3.76 0.83 5.22
N VAL A 56 2.83 0.14 5.86
CA VAL A 56 1.85 0.70 6.80
C VAL A 56 2.50 1.05 8.14
N ILE A 57 3.55 0.30 8.51
CA ILE A 57 4.28 0.41 9.78
C ILE A 57 5.70 0.94 9.62
N ASP A 58 6.36 1.03 10.78
CA ASP A 58 7.73 1.47 11.01
C ASP A 58 7.93 2.97 10.76
N ARG A 59 9.05 3.47 11.29
CA ARG A 59 9.54 4.87 11.19
C ARG A 59 8.68 5.89 11.94
N GLY A 60 7.38 5.97 11.67
CA GLY A 60 6.49 6.95 12.28
C GLY A 60 5.95 6.54 13.66
N PRO A 61 5.14 7.40 14.29
CA PRO A 61 4.77 7.25 15.70
C PRO A 61 3.52 6.39 15.97
N HIS A 62 2.61 6.23 15.00
CA HIS A 62 1.29 5.63 15.23
C HIS A 62 1.11 4.23 14.60
N ASN A 63 2.15 3.39 14.66
CA ASN A 63 2.18 2.07 14.00
C ASN A 63 1.02 1.14 14.39
N LEU A 64 0.63 1.07 15.67
CA LEU A 64 -0.51 0.26 16.10
C LEU A 64 -1.82 0.72 15.46
N ALA A 65 -2.06 2.03 15.38
CA ALA A 65 -3.25 2.58 14.75
C ALA A 65 -3.26 2.32 13.24
N CYS A 66 -2.09 2.40 12.59
CA CYS A 66 -1.96 2.03 11.19
C CYS A 66 -2.18 0.53 10.95
N LEU A 67 -1.65 -0.35 11.81
CA LEU A 67 -1.91 -1.80 11.71
C LEU A 67 -3.38 -2.13 11.88
N ASP A 68 -4.09 -1.42 12.75
CA ASP A 68 -5.53 -1.62 12.97
C ASP A 68 -6.37 -1.33 11.72
N LEU A 69 -5.85 -0.53 10.77
CA LEU A 69 -6.48 -0.30 9.48
C LEU A 69 -6.67 -1.61 8.69
N LEU A 70 -5.79 -2.59 8.85
CA LEU A 70 -5.88 -3.88 8.15
C LEU A 70 -7.16 -4.66 8.51
N GLN A 71 -7.81 -4.32 9.62
CA GLN A 71 -9.07 -4.92 10.07
C GLN A 71 -10.29 -4.25 9.44
N GLN A 72 -10.12 -3.10 8.78
CA GLN A 72 -11.22 -2.26 8.35
C GLN A 72 -11.77 -2.71 6.99
N PRO A 73 -13.11 -2.86 6.83
CA PRO A 73 -13.70 -3.31 5.57
C PRO A 73 -13.38 -2.41 4.36
N TRP A 74 -13.19 -1.11 4.60
CA TRP A 74 -12.88 -0.08 3.61
C TRP A 74 -11.38 0.08 3.33
N PHE A 75 -10.51 -0.72 3.96
CA PHE A 75 -9.07 -0.65 3.77
C PHE A 75 -8.52 -1.95 3.19
N ARG A 76 -7.71 -1.85 2.13
CA ARG A 76 -6.95 -2.96 1.55
C ARG A 76 -5.50 -2.53 1.41
N ALA A 77 -4.58 -3.47 1.42
CA ALA A 77 -3.16 -3.19 1.23
C ALA A 77 -2.49 -4.33 0.47
N VAL A 78 -1.43 -4.00 -0.26
CA VAL A 78 -0.40 -4.97 -0.61
C VAL A 78 0.64 -5.04 0.50
N ARG A 79 1.38 -6.14 0.57
CA ARG A 79 2.49 -6.27 1.51
C ARG A 79 3.65 -5.36 1.12
N GLY A 80 4.12 -4.54 2.05
CA GLY A 80 5.35 -3.78 1.94
C GLY A 80 6.58 -4.53 2.45
N ASN A 81 7.77 -3.99 2.19
CA ASN A 81 9.00 -4.61 2.68
C ASN A 81 9.17 -4.46 4.20
N HIS A 82 8.56 -3.44 4.81
CA HIS A 82 8.55 -3.26 6.26
C HIS A 82 7.65 -4.28 6.97
N GLU A 83 6.46 -4.58 6.42
CA GLU A 83 5.67 -5.71 6.93
C GLU A 83 6.44 -7.02 6.82
N GLN A 84 7.15 -7.26 5.69
CA GLN A 84 7.94 -8.48 5.53
C GLN A 84 9.10 -8.56 6.54
N MET A 85 9.83 -7.46 6.79
CA MET A 85 10.88 -7.44 7.81
C MET A 85 10.35 -7.73 9.22
N ALA A 86 9.18 -7.18 9.57
CA ALA A 86 8.53 -7.45 10.85
C ALA A 86 8.17 -8.94 10.97
N LEU A 87 7.55 -9.52 9.94
CA LEU A 87 7.20 -10.94 9.89
C LEU A 87 8.43 -11.84 10.04
N ASP A 88 9.50 -11.53 9.31
CA ASP A 88 10.77 -12.27 9.37
C ASP A 88 11.39 -12.20 10.78
N ALA A 89 11.37 -11.01 11.42
CA ALA A 89 11.86 -10.81 12.78
C ALA A 89 11.02 -11.50 13.87
N LEU A 90 9.72 -11.64 13.65
CA LEU A 90 8.85 -12.39 14.56
C LEU A 90 9.03 -13.90 14.42
N ALA A 91 9.42 -14.39 13.24
CA ALA A 91 9.71 -15.80 12.98
C ALA A 91 11.14 -16.20 13.40
N ASP A 92 12.11 -15.30 13.23
CA ASP A 92 13.52 -15.51 13.53
C ASP A 92 14.11 -14.31 14.28
N ALA A 93 14.46 -14.51 15.55
CA ALA A 93 15.04 -13.48 16.39
C ALA A 93 16.37 -12.91 15.83
N GLY A 94 17.09 -13.68 15.00
CA GLY A 94 18.29 -13.22 14.29
C GLY A 94 18.02 -12.09 13.29
N ARG A 95 16.76 -11.90 12.86
CA ARG A 95 16.34 -10.83 11.94
C ARG A 95 15.90 -9.55 12.66
N ILE A 96 15.73 -9.58 13.99
CA ILE A 96 15.35 -8.41 14.80
C ILE A 96 16.29 -7.21 14.58
N PRO A 97 17.63 -7.36 14.56
CA PRO A 97 18.52 -6.22 14.35
C PRO A 97 18.26 -5.49 13.02
N LEU A 98 17.98 -6.24 11.95
CA LEU A 98 17.66 -5.67 10.63
C LEU A 98 16.35 -4.87 10.66
N TRP A 99 15.31 -5.42 11.28
CA TRP A 99 14.03 -4.72 11.39
C TRP A 99 14.15 -3.45 12.24
N ARG A 100 14.82 -3.52 13.40
CA ARG A 100 15.07 -2.33 14.24
C ARG A 100 15.86 -1.24 13.51
N ALA A 101 16.89 -1.62 12.76
CA ALA A 101 17.68 -0.69 11.96
C ALA A 101 16.85 0.03 10.88
N ASN A 102 15.73 -0.57 10.46
CA ASN A 102 14.78 0.02 9.51
C ASN A 102 13.54 0.62 10.19
N GLY A 103 13.58 0.91 11.48
CA GLY A 103 12.51 1.65 12.16
C GLY A 103 11.48 0.77 12.88
N GLY A 104 11.73 -0.54 13.00
CA GLY A 104 10.90 -1.48 13.76
C GLY A 104 10.99 -1.37 15.29
N ASP A 105 11.78 -0.44 15.81
CA ASP A 105 12.02 -0.32 17.26
C ASP A 105 10.74 0.02 18.06
N TRP A 106 9.73 0.61 17.42
CA TRP A 106 8.44 0.93 18.03
C TRP A 106 7.80 -0.29 18.71
N PHE A 107 7.91 -1.47 18.09
CA PHE A 107 7.31 -2.70 18.62
C PHE A 107 7.88 -3.07 19.98
N PHE A 108 9.19 -2.90 20.18
CA PHE A 108 9.88 -3.27 21.40
C PHE A 108 9.70 -2.27 22.53
N ARG A 109 9.24 -1.06 22.22
CA ARG A 109 8.88 -0.03 23.20
C ARG A 109 7.45 -0.16 23.73
N LEU A 110 6.63 -1.00 23.12
CA LEU A 110 5.26 -1.27 23.57
C LEU A 110 5.25 -2.06 24.87
N ALA A 111 4.22 -1.81 25.69
CA ALA A 111 3.90 -2.68 26.82
C ALA A 111 3.51 -4.09 26.33
N GLU A 112 3.66 -5.11 27.19
CA GLU A 112 3.46 -6.52 26.81
C GLU A 112 2.07 -6.80 26.19
N ALA A 113 1.02 -6.21 26.74
CA ALA A 113 -0.34 -6.33 26.20
C ALA A 113 -0.45 -5.76 24.77
N GLN A 114 0.19 -4.63 24.52
CA GLN A 114 0.23 -4.01 23.19
C GLN A 114 1.12 -4.78 22.21
N GLN A 115 2.21 -5.40 22.68
CA GLN A 115 3.01 -6.29 21.84
C GLN A 115 2.22 -7.52 21.40
N ARG A 116 1.39 -8.09 22.29
CA ARG A 116 0.50 -9.20 21.93
C ARG A 116 -0.50 -8.78 20.84
N LEU A 117 -1.13 -7.61 20.99
CA LEU A 117 -2.01 -7.05 19.97
C LEU A 117 -1.25 -6.83 18.65
N ALA A 118 -0.07 -6.21 18.68
CA ALA A 118 0.76 -5.98 17.51
C ALA A 118 1.09 -7.28 16.77
N ARG A 119 1.41 -8.37 17.50
CA ARG A 119 1.65 -9.70 16.90
C ARG A 119 0.41 -10.25 16.22
N GLN A 120 -0.78 -10.07 16.81
CA GLN A 120 -2.04 -10.51 16.21
C GLN A 120 -2.34 -9.73 14.91
N LEU A 121 -2.15 -8.42 14.92
CA LEU A 121 -2.34 -7.58 13.73
C LEU A 121 -1.29 -7.89 12.65
N LEU A 122 -0.02 -8.09 13.02
CA LEU A 122 1.03 -8.50 12.08
C LEU A 122 0.76 -9.89 11.46
N ALA A 123 0.08 -10.79 12.17
CA ALA A 123 -0.34 -12.06 11.57
C ALA A 123 -1.33 -11.85 10.40
N GLN A 124 -2.12 -10.76 10.40
CA GLN A 124 -2.94 -10.37 9.26
C GLN A 124 -2.08 -9.80 8.11
N ALA A 125 -0.99 -9.09 8.43
CA ALA A 125 -0.02 -8.64 7.42
C ALA A 125 0.60 -9.83 6.64
N ALA A 126 0.75 -10.99 7.29
CA ALA A 126 1.17 -12.23 6.63
C ALA A 126 0.16 -12.77 5.60
N GLN A 127 -1.08 -12.28 5.62
CA GLN A 127 -2.12 -12.62 4.66
C GLN A 127 -2.29 -11.57 3.54
N LEU A 128 -1.55 -10.45 3.60
CA LEU A 128 -1.62 -9.45 2.55
C LEU A 128 -1.07 -10.01 1.23
N PRO A 129 -1.76 -9.74 0.10
CA PRO A 129 -1.27 -10.10 -1.22
C PRO A 129 -0.03 -9.25 -1.56
N TYR A 130 0.76 -9.74 -2.51
CA TYR A 130 1.86 -8.95 -3.08
C TYR A 130 1.36 -8.02 -4.18
N VAL A 131 0.26 -8.39 -4.85
CA VAL A 131 -0.31 -7.66 -5.97
C VAL A 131 -1.82 -7.56 -5.82
N LEU A 132 -2.37 -6.36 -6.00
CA LEU A 132 -3.81 -6.15 -6.15
C LEU A 132 -4.13 -5.80 -7.59
N GLU A 133 -5.13 -6.47 -8.16
CA GLU A 133 -5.78 -6.07 -9.41
C GLU A 133 -7.11 -5.42 -9.07
N ILE A 134 -7.31 -4.19 -9.53
CA ILE A 134 -8.53 -3.42 -9.31
C ILE A 134 -9.14 -3.11 -10.67
N GLU A 135 -10.34 -3.63 -10.92
CA GLU A 135 -11.09 -3.35 -12.14
C GLU A 135 -12.12 -2.25 -11.86
N THR A 136 -12.00 -1.11 -12.54
CA THR A 136 -12.92 0.02 -12.37
C THR A 136 -13.04 0.81 -13.65
N ALA A 137 -14.29 1.17 -14.01
CA ALA A 137 -14.62 1.87 -15.25
C ALA A 137 -14.06 1.18 -16.51
N GLY A 138 -13.99 -0.16 -16.51
CA GLY A 138 -13.42 -0.94 -17.62
C GLY A 138 -11.89 -0.88 -17.73
N GLN A 139 -11.21 -0.23 -16.77
CA GLN A 139 -9.75 -0.17 -16.69
C GLN A 139 -9.24 -1.13 -15.63
N ARG A 140 -8.13 -1.78 -15.92
CA ARG A 140 -7.38 -2.65 -15.02
C ARG A 140 -6.23 -1.89 -14.41
N ARG A 141 -6.24 -1.75 -13.09
CA ARG A 141 -5.19 -1.08 -12.32
C ARG A 141 -4.51 -2.08 -11.41
N VAL A 142 -3.18 -2.03 -11.38
CA VAL A 142 -2.35 -2.96 -10.61
C VAL A 142 -1.64 -2.19 -9.51
N VAL A 143 -1.77 -2.64 -8.27
CA VAL A 143 -1.05 -2.09 -7.13
C VAL A 143 -0.04 -3.14 -6.66
N ALA A 144 1.21 -2.73 -6.49
CA ALA A 144 2.25 -3.53 -5.84
C ALA A 144 3.17 -2.57 -5.07
N HIS A 145 3.99 -3.10 -4.16
CA HIS A 145 4.75 -2.22 -3.27
C HIS A 145 5.88 -1.47 -3.98
N ALA A 146 6.90 -2.17 -4.50
CA ALA A 146 8.08 -1.52 -5.09
C ALA A 146 8.12 -1.60 -6.62
N ASP A 147 7.77 -2.75 -7.18
CA ASP A 147 7.83 -3.00 -8.62
C ASP A 147 6.93 -4.17 -9.03
N TYR A 148 6.62 -4.23 -10.32
CA TYR A 148 6.13 -5.43 -10.98
C TYR A 148 7.24 -5.94 -11.92
N PRO A 149 8.03 -6.95 -11.53
CA PRO A 149 9.28 -7.34 -12.20
C PRO A 149 9.05 -8.22 -13.46
N ALA A 150 8.15 -7.76 -14.33
CA ALA A 150 7.89 -8.30 -15.66
C ALA A 150 7.53 -7.17 -16.63
N ASP A 151 7.59 -7.43 -17.94
CA ASP A 151 7.23 -6.44 -18.97
C ASP A 151 5.75 -6.51 -19.36
N CYS A 152 5.08 -7.61 -19.03
CA CYS A 152 3.66 -7.82 -19.26
C CYS A 152 3.01 -8.38 -17.99
N TYR A 153 1.95 -7.74 -17.54
CA TYR A 153 1.12 -8.18 -16.45
C TYR A 153 0.21 -9.33 -16.87
N GLN A 154 0.16 -10.34 -16.02
CA GLN A 154 -0.78 -11.44 -16.07
C GLN A 154 -1.19 -11.78 -14.64
N TYR A 155 -2.49 -11.93 -14.41
CA TYR A 155 -3.00 -12.33 -13.10
C TYR A 155 -2.42 -13.71 -12.71
N ASP A 156 -2.02 -13.86 -11.45
CA ASP A 156 -1.39 -15.07 -10.90
C ASP A 156 -0.06 -15.48 -11.55
N GLN A 157 0.58 -14.63 -12.37
CA GLN A 157 1.89 -15.00 -12.88
C GLN A 157 2.93 -15.07 -11.75
N PRO A 158 3.78 -16.11 -11.72
CA PRO A 158 4.87 -16.18 -10.76
C PRO A 158 5.84 -15.01 -10.94
N LEU A 159 6.18 -14.35 -9.84
CA LEU A 159 7.15 -13.26 -9.83
C LEU A 159 8.27 -13.53 -8.82
N PRO A 160 9.46 -12.96 -9.01
CA PRO A 160 10.45 -12.87 -7.95
C PRO A 160 9.94 -11.94 -6.83
N TRP A 161 9.28 -12.49 -5.82
CA TRP A 161 8.62 -11.73 -4.74
C TRP A 161 9.54 -10.77 -4.00
N ALA A 162 10.83 -11.10 -3.87
CA ALA A 162 11.82 -10.18 -3.32
C ALA A 162 11.93 -8.89 -4.15
N GLN A 163 11.82 -8.97 -5.48
CA GLN A 163 11.85 -7.78 -6.33
C GLN A 163 10.55 -6.98 -6.23
N VAL A 164 9.39 -7.64 -6.05
CA VAL A 164 8.11 -6.93 -5.80
C VAL A 164 8.16 -6.05 -4.55
N LEU A 165 8.92 -6.48 -3.53
CA LEU A 165 9.09 -5.75 -2.29
C LEU A 165 10.27 -4.76 -2.28
N TRP A 166 11.36 -5.03 -3.00
CA TRP A 166 12.62 -4.30 -2.78
C TRP A 166 13.22 -3.66 -4.02
N ASN A 167 12.68 -3.92 -5.22
CA ASN A 167 13.34 -3.48 -6.45
C ASN A 167 13.18 -1.98 -6.67
N ARG A 168 14.30 -1.28 -6.83
CA ARG A 168 14.35 0.15 -7.21
C ARG A 168 14.86 0.38 -8.63
N ARG A 169 15.25 -0.69 -9.34
CA ARG A 169 15.88 -0.57 -10.66
C ARG A 169 14.96 0.06 -11.69
N ARG A 170 13.66 -0.27 -11.69
CA ARG A 170 12.70 0.26 -12.68
C ARG A 170 12.50 1.76 -12.51
N ILE A 171 12.23 2.22 -11.28
CA ILE A 171 12.09 3.66 -11.01
C ILE A 171 13.38 4.42 -11.32
N SER A 172 14.56 3.91 -10.93
CA SER A 172 15.83 4.57 -11.25
C SER A 172 16.05 4.73 -12.75
N ARG A 173 15.65 3.75 -13.57
CA ARG A 173 15.71 3.84 -15.03
C ARG A 173 14.68 4.83 -15.57
N ALA A 174 13.44 4.79 -15.08
CA ALA A 174 12.38 5.70 -15.48
C ALA A 174 12.76 7.17 -15.22
N MET A 175 13.35 7.46 -14.06
CA MET A 175 13.89 8.79 -13.73
C MET A 175 15.02 9.24 -14.67
N ALA A 176 15.76 8.31 -15.26
CA ALA A 176 16.77 8.57 -16.29
C ALA A 176 16.19 8.63 -17.72
N GLY A 177 14.86 8.59 -17.88
CA GLY A 177 14.18 8.55 -19.18
C GLY A 177 14.32 7.21 -19.92
N LEU A 178 14.72 6.14 -19.23
CA LEU A 178 14.95 4.83 -19.81
C LEU A 178 13.84 3.85 -19.43
N GLY A 179 13.31 3.12 -20.41
CA GLY A 179 12.30 2.08 -20.17
C GLY A 179 11.11 2.20 -21.11
N GLY A 180 9.97 1.74 -20.62
CA GLY A 180 8.69 1.70 -21.33
C GLY A 180 7.56 1.31 -20.37
N PRO A 181 6.32 1.26 -20.87
CA PRO A 181 5.17 0.81 -20.08
C PRO A 181 5.31 -0.66 -19.70
N ILE A 182 4.55 -1.08 -18.68
CA ILE A 182 4.27 -2.48 -18.42
C ILE A 182 2.97 -2.84 -19.12
N MET A 183 2.99 -3.80 -20.03
CA MET A 183 1.79 -4.20 -20.78
C MET A 183 0.82 -4.99 -19.91
N GLY A 184 -0.42 -5.23 -20.37
CA GLY A 184 -1.37 -6.14 -19.71
C GLY A 184 -2.27 -5.53 -18.63
N ALA A 185 -2.02 -4.28 -18.23
CA ALA A 185 -2.90 -3.45 -17.41
C ALA A 185 -2.76 -1.97 -17.82
N ASP A 186 -3.76 -1.16 -17.48
CA ASP A 186 -3.83 0.25 -17.86
C ASP A 186 -2.92 1.10 -16.98
N ASP A 187 -2.89 0.86 -15.68
CA ASP A 187 -2.07 1.60 -14.70
C ASP A 187 -1.38 0.67 -13.69
N PHE A 188 -0.20 1.07 -13.23
CA PHE A 188 0.54 0.45 -12.13
C PHE A 188 0.84 1.49 -11.06
N LEU A 189 0.47 1.22 -9.81
CA LEU A 189 0.71 2.12 -8.68
C LEU A 189 1.70 1.47 -7.71
N PHE A 190 2.76 2.21 -7.38
CA PHE A 190 3.86 1.78 -6.54
C PHE A 190 4.20 2.81 -5.45
N GLY A 191 4.77 2.32 -4.36
CA GLY A 191 5.34 3.10 -3.26
C GLY A 191 6.86 2.95 -3.17
N HIS A 192 7.35 2.65 -1.96
CA HIS A 192 8.70 2.18 -1.61
C HIS A 192 9.87 3.16 -1.78
N THR A 193 9.89 3.94 -2.86
CA THR A 193 10.97 4.89 -3.16
C THR A 193 10.47 6.31 -2.90
N PRO A 194 10.90 6.95 -1.80
CA PRO A 194 10.43 8.29 -1.46
C PRO A 194 10.84 9.31 -2.52
N LEU A 195 9.86 10.07 -2.99
CA LEU A 195 10.01 11.17 -3.93
C LEU A 195 9.53 12.48 -3.30
N ARG A 196 9.98 13.61 -3.85
CA ARG A 196 9.47 14.94 -3.41
C ARG A 196 8.04 15.20 -3.86
N GLN A 197 7.65 14.61 -4.98
CA GLN A 197 6.33 14.70 -5.59
C GLN A 197 6.08 13.39 -6.34
N PRO A 198 4.81 13.01 -6.60
CA PRO A 198 4.51 11.80 -7.34
C PRO A 198 5.18 11.83 -8.73
N LEU A 199 5.69 10.68 -9.15
CA LEU A 199 6.29 10.51 -10.48
C LEU A 199 5.39 9.60 -11.31
N THR A 200 4.99 10.08 -12.49
CA THR A 200 4.36 9.23 -13.50
C THR A 200 5.29 9.07 -14.69
N CYS A 201 5.53 7.82 -15.09
CA CYS A 201 6.30 7.49 -16.28
C CYS A 201 5.54 6.38 -17.04
N TRP A 202 5.12 6.68 -18.27
CA TRP A 202 4.20 5.82 -19.03
C TRP A 202 2.95 5.49 -18.19
N ASN A 203 2.68 4.22 -17.92
CA ASN A 203 1.57 3.75 -17.09
C ASN A 203 1.99 3.37 -15.66
N MET A 204 3.09 3.91 -15.16
CA MET A 204 3.58 3.63 -13.82
C MET A 204 3.55 4.91 -12.98
N HIS A 205 2.90 4.82 -11.81
CA HIS A 205 2.71 5.91 -10.87
C HIS A 205 3.41 5.56 -9.55
N TYR A 206 4.45 6.31 -9.23
CA TYR A 206 5.17 6.23 -7.96
C TYR A 206 4.64 7.32 -7.04
N ILE A 207 3.94 6.89 -5.99
CA ILE A 207 3.15 7.77 -5.12
C ILE A 207 3.66 7.84 -3.68
N ASP A 208 4.80 7.23 -3.37
CA ASP A 208 5.51 7.48 -2.12
C ASP A 208 6.16 8.87 -2.15
N THR A 209 5.54 9.82 -1.46
CA THR A 209 6.02 11.20 -1.29
C THR A 209 6.71 11.43 0.05
N GLY A 210 7.09 10.37 0.75
CA GLY A 210 7.88 10.45 1.98
C GLY A 210 7.15 11.09 3.15
N ALA A 211 5.89 10.70 3.40
CA ALA A 211 5.05 11.27 4.47
C ALA A 211 5.74 11.27 5.86
N VAL A 212 6.46 10.20 6.18
CA VAL A 212 7.20 10.06 7.44
C VAL A 212 8.49 10.87 7.50
N PHE A 213 9.00 11.30 6.34
CA PHE A 213 10.21 12.13 6.21
C PHE A 213 9.90 13.63 6.12
N GLY A 214 8.67 14.03 6.46
CA GLY A 214 8.22 15.42 6.40
C GLY A 214 7.63 15.83 5.05
N GLY A 215 7.48 14.89 4.12
CA GLY A 215 6.66 15.07 2.92
C GLY A 215 5.17 14.96 3.22
N GLU A 216 4.35 15.15 2.20
CA GLU A 216 2.91 14.93 2.26
C GLU A 216 2.58 13.45 2.05
N LEU A 217 1.50 12.95 2.64
CA LEU A 217 0.93 11.67 2.24
C LEU A 217 0.09 11.83 0.96
N THR A 218 0.47 11.12 -0.11
CA THR A 218 -0.28 11.12 -1.37
C THR A 218 -1.47 10.17 -1.32
N LEU A 219 -2.64 10.68 -1.72
CA LEU A 219 -3.81 9.89 -2.10
C LEU A 219 -4.05 10.06 -3.59
N TYR A 220 -3.93 8.97 -4.35
CA TYR A 220 -4.18 8.93 -5.78
C TYR A 220 -5.60 8.42 -6.03
N CYS A 221 -6.48 9.23 -6.62
CA CYS A 221 -7.85 8.81 -6.93
C CYS A 221 -7.86 7.97 -8.22
N ILE A 222 -8.33 6.73 -8.15
CA ILE A 222 -8.49 5.85 -9.33
C ILE A 222 -9.95 5.64 -9.72
N GLN A 223 -10.90 5.99 -8.84
CA GLN A 223 -12.31 5.99 -9.15
C GLN A 223 -12.98 7.17 -8.46
N ASP A 224 -13.51 8.09 -9.26
CA ASP A 224 -14.37 9.17 -8.80
C ASP A 224 -15.74 9.05 -9.46
N SER A 225 -16.73 8.52 -8.73
CA SER A 225 -18.12 8.41 -9.21
C SER A 225 -18.91 9.71 -9.10
N GLY A 226 -18.22 10.86 -8.92
CA GLY A 226 -18.76 12.20 -8.75
C GLY A 226 -20.20 12.43 -9.22
N LYS A 227 -21.12 12.49 -8.26
CA LYS A 227 -22.08 13.59 -8.21
C LYS A 227 -21.70 14.48 -7.03
N ARG A 228 -20.79 15.44 -7.26
CA ARG A 228 -20.91 16.72 -6.53
C ARG A 228 -22.27 17.26 -6.93
N GLY A 229 -23.21 17.31 -5.99
CA GLY A 229 -24.53 17.88 -6.25
C GLY A 229 -24.38 19.24 -6.91
N GLU A 230 -25.08 19.43 -8.03
CA GLU A 230 -25.50 20.75 -8.46
C GLU A 230 -26.22 21.39 -7.28
N ILE A 231 -25.51 22.23 -6.53
CA ILE A 231 -26.15 23.16 -5.62
C ILE A 231 -26.86 24.16 -6.52
N ASN A 232 -28.17 23.96 -6.65
CA ASN A 232 -29.18 24.93 -7.02
C ASN A 232 -28.65 26.37 -7.08
N LYS A 233 -28.40 26.89 -8.28
CA LYS A 233 -28.70 28.29 -8.54
C LYS A 233 -30.21 28.38 -8.68
N ARG A 234 -30.90 28.57 -7.55
CA ARG A 234 -32.24 29.15 -7.55
C ARG A 234 -32.06 30.67 -7.60
N GLU A 235 -32.62 31.22 -8.67
CA GLU A 235 -33.12 32.60 -8.89
C GLU A 235 -32.24 33.78 -8.44
#